data_AF-S7ZDU1-F1
#
_entry.id   AF-S7ZDU1-F1
#
_cell.length_a   1.000
_cell.length_b   1.000
_cell.length_c   1.000
_cell.angle_alpha   90.00
_cell.angle_beta   90.00
_cell.angle_gamma   90.00
#
_symmetry.space_group_name_H-M   'P 1'
#
loop_
_entity.id
_entity.type
_entity.pdbx_description
1 polymer ?
#
loop_
_entity_poly.entity_id
_entity_poly.type
_entity_poly.pdbx_seq_one_letter_code
_entity_poly.pdbx_strand_id
1 'polypeptide(L)'
;MKFSSSTSTLLLRYTSDHVVPPVAQRYLGSPVHPIRPKIAYMYANRDPTTLWWRVSVSHLNQFKRTVRSWCARRARMAFQESLKRQGFDRLGRSTSSSTWSQKQPLLGSLELTLRPACLHQSFEALQKDTDFLLKGILKHRERSNDRNQNR
;
A
#
# COMPACT_ATOMS: atom_id res chain seq x y z
N MET A 1 -8.25 -9.02 -8.73
CA MET A 1 -8.63 -9.33 -7.33
C MET A 1 -8.64 -8.05 -6.49
N LYS A 2 -9.68 -7.79 -5.68
CA LYS A 2 -9.78 -6.60 -4.81
C LYS A 2 -9.90 -7.04 -3.35
N PHE A 3 -9.21 -6.37 -2.43
CA PHE A 3 -9.28 -6.58 -0.98
C PHE A 3 -9.36 -5.24 -0.26
N SER A 4 -10.23 -5.14 0.74
CA SER A 4 -10.31 -3.96 1.59
C SER A 4 -10.51 -4.39 3.03
N SER A 5 -9.74 -3.77 3.94
CA SER A 5 -9.84 -4.00 5.37
C SER A 5 -9.55 -2.70 6.11
N SER A 6 -10.03 -2.58 7.35
CA SER A 6 -9.82 -1.38 8.17
C SER A 6 -9.59 -1.74 9.62
N THR A 7 -8.68 -0.99 10.26
CA THR A 7 -8.47 -0.96 11.71
C THR A 7 -8.91 0.40 12.25
N SER A 8 -8.80 0.62 13.56
CA SER A 8 -9.11 1.91 14.20
C SER A 8 -8.35 3.08 13.53
N THR A 9 -7.10 2.88 13.13
CA THR A 9 -6.20 3.92 12.61
C THR A 9 -6.09 3.97 11.09
N LEU A 10 -6.31 2.86 10.40
CA LEU A 10 -5.98 2.70 8.99
C LEU A 10 -7.13 2.08 8.20
N LEU A 11 -7.26 2.49 6.95
CA LEU A 11 -8.04 1.79 5.94
C LEU A 11 -7.11 1.34 4.82
N LEU A 12 -7.13 0.06 4.52
CA LEU A 12 -6.32 -0.55 3.47
C LEU A 12 -7.20 -0.93 2.29
N ARG A 13 -6.77 -0.56 1.09
CA ARG A 13 -7.33 -1.04 -0.18
C ARG A 13 -6.21 -1.64 -1.01
N TYR A 14 -6.42 -2.86 -1.48
CA TYR A 14 -5.49 -3.60 -2.31
C TYR A 14 -6.19 -4.09 -3.57
N THR A 15 -5.49 -3.98 -4.70
CA THR A 15 -5.88 -4.55 -5.98
C THR A 15 -4.69 -5.28 -6.58
N SER A 16 -4.92 -6.46 -7.17
CA SER A 16 -3.88 -7.19 -7.91
C SER A 16 -3.34 -6.41 -9.10
N ASP A 17 -4.16 -5.52 -9.65
CA ASP A 17 -3.86 -4.80 -10.86
C ASP A 17 -3.15 -3.49 -10.51
N HIS A 18 -2.19 -3.09 -11.35
CA HIS A 18 -1.46 -1.84 -11.22
C HIS A 18 -2.32 -0.67 -11.67
N VAL A 19 -3.10 -0.15 -10.72
CA VAL A 19 -3.97 1.00 -10.93
C VAL A 19 -3.25 2.29 -10.58
N VAL A 20 -3.35 3.29 -11.47
CA VAL A 20 -2.88 4.65 -11.24
C VAL A 20 -3.72 5.31 -10.14
N PRO A 21 -3.11 5.91 -9.10
CA PRO A 21 -3.86 6.45 -7.98
C PRO A 21 -4.68 7.68 -8.37
N PRO A 22 -5.79 7.97 -7.67
CA PRO A 22 -6.70 9.08 -8.02
C PRO A 22 -6.02 10.44 -8.12
N VAL A 23 -5.00 10.69 -7.28
CA VAL A 23 -4.23 11.94 -7.29
C VAL A 23 -3.45 12.10 -8.60
N ALA A 24 -2.87 11.03 -9.12
CA ALA A 24 -2.18 11.06 -10.41
C ALA A 24 -3.19 11.14 -11.56
N GLN A 25 -4.30 10.41 -11.46
CA GLN A 25 -5.37 10.43 -12.45
C GLN A 25 -5.92 11.85 -12.69
N ARG A 26 -6.03 12.67 -11.64
CA ARG A 26 -6.42 14.08 -11.75
C ARG A 26 -5.55 14.87 -12.72
N TYR A 27 -4.24 14.64 -12.69
CA TYR A 27 -3.30 15.35 -13.58
C TYR A 27 -3.29 14.74 -14.98
N LEU A 28 -3.43 13.42 -15.11
CA LEU A 28 -3.50 12.75 -16.40
C LEU A 28 -4.75 13.16 -17.19
N GLY A 29 -5.88 13.34 -16.50
CA GLY A 29 -7.14 13.80 -17.07
C GLY A 29 -7.20 15.30 -17.39
N SER A 30 -6.16 16.08 -17.08
CA SER A 30 -6.08 17.51 -17.42
C SER A 30 -4.99 17.73 -18.47
N PRO A 31 -5.34 17.78 -19.78
CA PRO A 31 -4.36 17.83 -20.87
C PRO A 31 -3.38 19.00 -20.78
N VAL A 32 -3.84 20.15 -20.29
CA VAL A 32 -3.09 21.40 -20.16
C VAL A 32 -2.24 21.50 -18.88
N HIS A 33 -2.32 20.53 -17.97
CA HIS A 33 -1.60 20.62 -16.70
C HIS A 33 -0.08 20.45 -16.90
N PRO A 34 0.77 21.39 -16.44
CA PRO A 34 2.21 21.39 -16.74
C PRO A 34 2.95 20.15 -16.22
N ILE A 35 2.47 19.55 -15.12
CA ILE A 35 3.07 18.33 -14.54
C ILE A 35 2.63 17.05 -15.29
N ARG A 36 1.61 17.11 -16.15
CA ARG A 36 1.06 15.92 -16.83
C ARG A 36 2.10 15.09 -17.59
N PRO A 37 3.00 15.67 -18.43
CA PRO A 37 3.99 14.87 -19.16
C PRO A 37 4.87 14.02 -18.24
N LYS A 38 5.30 14.61 -17.11
CA LYS A 38 6.10 13.92 -16.09
C LYS A 38 5.33 12.76 -15.44
N ILE A 39 4.06 12.97 -15.08
CA ILE A 39 3.24 11.92 -14.46
C ILE A 39 2.93 10.80 -15.44
N ALA A 40 2.60 11.14 -16.69
CA ALA A 40 2.36 10.17 -17.76
C ALA A 40 3.60 9.28 -17.97
N TYR A 41 4.78 9.90 -18.12
CA TYR A 41 6.04 9.17 -18.24
C TYR A 41 6.31 8.29 -17.01
N MET A 42 6.11 8.83 -15.80
CA MET A 42 6.36 8.09 -14.55
C MET A 42 5.53 6.81 -14.44
N TYR A 43 4.25 6.83 -14.84
CA TYR A 43 3.39 5.63 -14.77
C TYR A 43 3.54 4.72 -15.98
N ALA A 44 3.89 5.23 -17.16
CA ALA A 44 4.20 4.42 -18.33
C ALA A 44 5.47 3.57 -18.14
N ASN A 45 6.46 4.10 -17.42
CA ASN A 45 7.76 3.44 -17.19
C ASN A 45 7.91 2.85 -15.77
N ARG A 46 6.80 2.72 -15.03
CA ARG A 46 6.86 2.20 -13.66
C ARG A 46 6.97 0.69 -13.70
N ASP A 47 7.90 0.15 -12.92
CA ASP A 47 8.17 -1.30 -12.88
C ASP A 47 6.91 -2.12 -12.47
N PRO A 48 6.39 -2.99 -13.35
CA PRO A 48 5.22 -3.82 -13.07
C PRO A 48 5.53 -4.97 -12.10
N THR A 49 6.80 -5.29 -11.84
CA THR A 49 7.22 -6.34 -10.90
C THR A 49 7.22 -5.88 -9.44
N THR A 50 6.67 -4.70 -9.16
CA THR A 50 6.66 -4.09 -7.83
C THR A 50 5.25 -3.79 -7.34
N LEU A 51 5.10 -3.70 -6.03
CA LEU A 51 3.92 -3.18 -5.37
C LEU A 51 3.85 -1.66 -5.51
N TRP A 52 2.81 -1.17 -6.17
CA TRP A 52 2.51 0.25 -6.30
C TRP A 52 1.70 0.71 -5.09
N TRP A 53 2.39 0.97 -3.98
CA TRP A 53 1.73 1.40 -2.76
C TRP A 53 1.91 2.87 -2.43
N ARG A 54 0.95 3.43 -1.69
CA ARG A 54 0.99 4.80 -1.17
C ARG A 54 0.28 4.93 0.18
N VAL A 55 0.59 6.01 0.87
CA VAL A 55 -0.16 6.48 2.04
C VAL A 55 -0.96 7.72 1.66
N SER A 56 -2.26 7.66 1.87
CA SER A 56 -3.20 8.77 1.71
C SER A 56 -3.50 9.43 3.06
N VAL A 57 -3.48 10.76 3.05
CA VAL A 57 -3.81 11.63 4.19
C VAL A 57 -5.17 12.31 4.00
N SER A 58 -6.00 11.83 3.07
CA SER A 58 -7.24 12.50 2.67
C SER A 58 -8.22 12.71 3.84
N HIS A 59 -8.28 11.80 4.81
CA HIS A 59 -9.15 11.94 5.99
C HIS A 59 -8.52 12.79 7.12
N LEU A 60 -7.36 13.37 6.87
CA LEU A 60 -6.65 14.26 7.80
C LEU A 60 -6.61 15.71 7.29
N ASN A 61 -7.38 16.05 6.25
CA ASN A 61 -7.36 17.38 5.62
C ASN A 61 -7.66 18.52 6.59
N GLN A 62 -8.45 18.26 7.64
CA GLN A 62 -8.76 19.19 8.74
C GLN A 62 -7.55 19.53 9.63
N PHE A 63 -6.50 18.71 9.65
CA PHE A 63 -5.31 18.95 10.47
C PHE A 63 -4.23 19.72 9.72
N LYS A 64 -3.34 20.42 10.45
CA LYS A 64 -2.21 21.14 9.86
C LYS A 64 -1.30 20.23 9.03
N ARG A 65 -0.63 20.79 8.02
CA ARG A 65 0.29 20.06 7.12
C ARG A 65 1.37 19.28 7.87
N THR A 66 1.92 19.86 8.94
CA THR A 66 2.94 19.22 9.81
C THR A 66 2.42 17.93 10.42
N VAL A 67 1.21 17.97 10.97
CA VAL A 67 0.51 16.82 11.55
C VAL A 67 0.27 15.74 10.49
N ARG A 68 -0.26 16.11 9.32
CA ARG A 68 -0.48 15.15 8.22
C ARG A 68 0.82 14.48 7.76
N SER A 69 1.89 15.27 7.62
CA SER A 69 3.21 14.78 7.22
C SER A 69 3.78 13.81 8.25
N TRP A 70 3.65 14.14 9.53
CA TRP A 70 4.09 13.30 10.64
C TRP A 70 3.36 11.95 10.67
N CYS A 71 2.03 11.93 10.58
CA CYS A 71 1.26 10.69 10.52
C CYS A 71 1.64 9.84 9.29
N ALA A 72 1.76 10.48 8.11
CA ALA A 72 2.15 9.77 6.89
C ALA A 72 3.54 9.17 6.98
N ARG A 73 4.50 9.85 7.61
CA ARG A 73 5.85 9.30 7.84
C ARG A 73 5.79 8.07 8.73
N ARG A 74 5.10 8.15 9.87
CA ARG A 74 4.95 7.03 10.80
C ARG A 74 4.29 5.82 10.14
N ALA A 75 3.21 6.02 9.40
CA ALA A 75 2.52 4.93 8.70
C ALA A 75 3.38 4.27 7.62
N ARG A 76 4.19 5.05 6.88
CA ARG A 76 5.14 4.48 5.91
C ARG A 76 6.19 3.61 6.61
N MET A 77 6.76 4.09 7.70
CA MET A 77 7.75 3.33 8.47
C MET A 77 7.15 2.03 9.02
N ALA A 78 5.99 2.12 9.69
CA ALA A 78 5.30 0.95 10.24
C ALA A 78 4.99 -0.10 9.15
N PHE A 79 4.49 0.34 7.99
CA PHE A 79 4.19 -0.57 6.89
C PHE A 79 5.45 -1.20 6.27
N GLN A 80 6.54 -0.45 6.12
CA GLN A 80 7.81 -0.99 5.61
C GLN A 80 8.41 -2.02 6.57
N GLU A 81 8.33 -1.79 7.88
CA GLU A 81 8.76 -2.76 8.88
C GLU A 81 7.87 -4.01 8.86
N SER A 82 6.56 -3.83 8.69
CA SER A 82 5.62 -4.93 8.51
C SER A 82 5.95 -5.80 7.30
N LEU A 83 6.21 -5.19 6.14
CA LEU A 83 6.67 -5.89 4.93
C LEU A 83 7.95 -6.69 5.21
N LYS A 84 8.95 -6.06 5.84
CA LYS A 84 10.22 -6.70 6.18
C LYS A 84 10.03 -7.91 7.08
N ARG A 85 9.20 -7.80 8.13
CA ARG A 85 8.87 -8.93 9.03
C ARG A 85 8.20 -10.09 8.31
N GLN A 86 7.42 -9.81 7.26
CA GLN A 86 6.76 -10.83 6.46
C GLN A 86 7.63 -11.44 5.35
N GLY A 87 8.88 -10.98 5.20
CA GLY A 87 9.81 -11.46 4.18
C GLY A 87 9.67 -10.75 2.83
N PHE A 88 9.25 -9.49 2.84
CA PHE A 88 9.19 -8.65 1.63
C PHE A 88 10.12 -7.44 1.76
N ASP A 89 10.63 -6.97 0.63
CA ASP A 89 11.27 -5.66 0.51
C ASP A 89 10.21 -4.54 0.50
N ARG A 90 10.65 -3.28 0.64
CA ARG A 90 9.84 -2.05 0.54
C ARG A 90 9.02 -1.95 -0.76
N LEU A 91 9.41 -2.67 -1.80
CA LEU A 91 8.74 -2.74 -3.10
C LEU A 91 7.80 -3.96 -3.23
N GLY A 92 7.59 -4.74 -2.17
CA GLY A 92 6.74 -5.95 -2.20
C GLY A 92 7.40 -7.17 -2.85
N ARG A 93 8.66 -7.09 -3.25
CA ARG A 93 9.44 -8.24 -3.73
C ARG A 93 9.77 -9.18 -2.57
N SER A 94 9.77 -10.49 -2.80
CA SER A 94 10.18 -11.43 -1.75
C SER A 94 11.67 -11.30 -1.46
N THR A 95 12.05 -11.27 -0.18
CA THR A 95 13.45 -11.21 0.27
C THR A 95 13.97 -12.56 0.76
N SER A 96 13.13 -13.60 0.84
CA SER A 96 13.60 -14.94 1.23
C SER A 96 14.32 -15.62 0.07
N SER A 97 15.65 -15.72 0.15
CA SER A 97 16.45 -16.60 -0.71
C SER A 97 16.41 -18.07 -0.26
N SER A 98 15.70 -18.40 0.81
CA SER A 98 15.65 -19.76 1.35
C SER A 98 14.76 -20.66 0.47
N THR A 99 15.39 -21.72 -0.03
CA THR A 99 14.93 -22.72 -1.00
C THR A 99 13.60 -23.43 -0.67
N TRP A 100 13.00 -23.18 0.50
CA TRP A 100 11.91 -24.02 1.05
C TRP A 100 10.52 -23.40 0.97
N SER A 101 10.39 -22.10 0.66
CA SER A 101 9.07 -21.52 0.34
C SER A 101 9.26 -20.18 -0.37
N GLN A 102 9.34 -20.21 -1.71
CA GLN A 102 9.36 -18.98 -2.49
C GLN A 102 8.00 -18.29 -2.36
N LYS A 103 7.86 -17.40 -1.37
CA LYS A 103 6.69 -16.53 -1.28
C LYS A 103 6.62 -15.71 -2.57
N GLN A 104 5.52 -15.82 -3.29
CA GLN A 104 5.32 -15.03 -4.49
C GLN A 104 5.37 -13.53 -4.16
N PRO A 105 5.97 -12.69 -5.02
CA PRO A 105 6.06 -11.25 -4.78
C PRO A 105 4.65 -10.65 -4.64
N LEU A 106 4.50 -9.68 -3.74
CA LEU A 106 3.28 -8.89 -3.59
C LEU A 106 3.26 -7.82 -4.69
N LEU A 107 2.35 -7.98 -5.65
CA LEU A 107 2.22 -7.13 -6.84
C LEU A 107 0.88 -6.38 -6.82
N GLY A 108 0.75 -5.39 -7.70
CA GLY A 108 -0.47 -4.62 -7.87
C GLY A 108 -0.41 -3.26 -7.17
N SER A 109 -1.57 -2.72 -6.80
CA SER A 109 -1.70 -1.40 -6.17
C SER A 109 -2.27 -1.49 -4.76
N LEU A 110 -1.71 -0.68 -3.86
CA LEU A 110 -2.13 -0.63 -2.45
C LEU A 110 -2.24 0.80 -1.93
N GLU A 111 -3.34 1.12 -1.28
CA GLU A 111 -3.56 2.42 -0.65
C GLU A 111 -3.85 2.25 0.84
N LEU A 112 -3.00 2.86 1.66
CA LEU A 112 -3.21 3.03 3.09
C LEU A 112 -3.78 4.42 3.35
N THR A 113 -5.04 4.51 3.75
CA THR A 113 -5.68 5.77 4.13
C THR A 113 -5.64 5.93 5.64
N LEU A 114 -5.01 6.99 6.12
CA LEU A 114 -4.93 7.29 7.55
C LEU A 114 -6.26 7.84 8.04
N ARG A 115 -6.71 7.36 9.19
CA ARG A 115 -7.90 7.87 9.89
C ARG A 115 -7.47 8.80 11.04
N PRO A 116 -8.32 9.74 11.48
CA PRO A 116 -7.98 10.68 12.55
C PRO A 116 -7.48 10.02 13.85
N ALA A 117 -7.99 8.83 14.17
CA ALA A 117 -7.54 8.06 15.34
C ALA A 117 -6.02 7.75 15.35
N CYS A 118 -5.35 7.73 14.19
CA CYS A 118 -3.90 7.53 14.08
C CYS A 118 -3.08 8.59 14.85
N LEU A 119 -3.64 9.77 15.13
CA LEU A 119 -2.96 10.86 15.82
C LEU A 119 -2.59 10.53 17.26
N HIS A 120 -3.51 9.87 17.97
CA HIS A 120 -3.39 9.59 19.40
C HIS A 120 -2.78 8.20 19.68
N GLN A 121 -2.50 7.43 18.63
CA GLN A 121 -2.04 6.06 18.77
C GLN A 121 -0.51 5.98 18.80
N SER A 122 -0.01 5.05 19.63
CA SER A 122 1.42 4.76 19.73
C SER A 122 1.94 4.18 18.41
N PHE A 123 3.25 4.24 18.20
CA PHE A 123 3.85 3.67 17.00
C PHE A 123 3.71 2.15 16.97
N GLU A 124 3.82 1.50 18.13
CA GLU A 124 3.60 0.07 18.28
C GLU A 124 2.18 -0.35 17.91
N ALA A 125 1.16 0.42 18.33
CA ALA A 125 -0.22 0.17 17.92
C ALA A 125 -0.40 0.28 16.39
N LEU A 126 0.21 1.29 15.78
CA LEU A 126 0.19 1.46 14.32
C LEU A 126 0.90 0.32 13.59
N GLN A 127 2.02 -0.19 14.13
CA GLN A 127 2.71 -1.36 13.60
C GLN A 127 1.82 -2.61 13.67
N LYS A 128 1.18 -2.87 14.82
CA LYS A 128 0.24 -4.00 14.99
C LYS A 128 -0.91 -3.92 13.99
N ASP A 129 -1.48 -2.72 13.78
CA ASP A 129 -2.51 -2.50 12.78
C ASP A 129 -2.01 -2.81 11.36
N THR A 130 -0.82 -2.34 10.98
CA THR A 130 -0.24 -2.65 9.66
C THR A 130 0.06 -4.14 9.49
N ASP A 131 0.57 -4.80 10.53
CA ASP A 131 0.87 -6.24 10.53
C ASP A 131 -0.42 -7.07 10.36
N PHE A 132 -1.48 -6.70 11.08
CA PHE A 132 -2.79 -7.34 10.95
C PHE A 132 -3.35 -7.19 9.53
N LEU A 133 -3.30 -5.97 8.98
CA LEU A 133 -3.80 -5.69 7.63
C LEU A 133 -3.00 -6.43 6.54
N LEU A 134 -1.67 -6.46 6.66
CA LEU A 134 -0.81 -7.16 5.72
C LEU A 134 -1.05 -8.68 5.75
N LYS A 135 -1.13 -9.28 6.94
CA LYS A 135 -1.50 -10.70 7.08
C LYS A 135 -2.87 -11.00 6.48
N GLY A 136 -3.83 -10.08 6.63
CA GLY A 136 -5.14 -10.17 5.99
C GLY A 136 -5.07 -10.27 4.47
N ILE A 137 -4.24 -9.44 3.82
CA ILE A 137 -4.02 -9.49 2.36
C ILE A 137 -3.41 -10.84 1.97
N LEU A 138 -2.34 -11.26 2.66
CA LEU A 138 -1.62 -12.49 2.34
C LEU A 138 -2.53 -13.72 2.43
N LYS A 139 -3.30 -13.83 3.51
CA LYS A 139 -4.28 -14.91 3.68
C LYS A 139 -5.39 -14.88 2.63
N HIS A 140 -5.85 -13.69 2.24
CA HIS A 140 -6.85 -13.56 1.17
C HIS A 140 -6.28 -14.01 -0.18
N ARG A 141 -5.00 -13.74 -0.44
CA ARG A 141 -4.31 -14.16 -1.65
C ARG A 141 -4.11 -15.67 -1.70
N GLU A 142 -3.64 -16.28 -0.62
CA GLU A 142 -3.47 -17.75 -0.52
C GLU A 142 -4.79 -18.47 -0.85
N ARG A 143 -5.88 -18.06 -0.20
CA ARG A 143 -7.24 -18.58 -0.49
C ARG A 143 -7.69 -18.43 -1.93
N SER A 144 -7.23 -17.38 -2.61
CA SER A 144 -7.61 -17.12 -4.01
C SER A 144 -6.76 -17.94 -4.98
N ASN A 145 -5.49 -18.20 -4.64
CA ASN A 145 -4.63 -19.10 -5.40
C ASN A 145 -5.13 -20.55 -5.31
N ASP A 146 -5.50 -21.02 -4.11
CA ASP A 146 -6.03 -22.39 -3.92
C ASP A 146 -7.28 -22.67 -4.78
N ARG A 147 -8.15 -21.67 -4.93
CA ARG A 147 -9.36 -21.76 -5.77
C ARG A 147 -9.05 -21.86 -7.26
N ASN A 148 -7.97 -21.25 -7.72
CA ASN A 148 -7.56 -21.28 -9.12
C ASN A 148 -6.78 -22.54 -9.48
N GLN A 149 -6.21 -23.25 -8.50
CA GLN A 149 -5.43 -24.48 -8.74
C GLN A 149 -6.29 -25.76 -8.73
N ASN A 150 -7.50 -25.70 -8.18
CA ASN A 150 -8.51 -26.77 -8.21
C ASN A 150 -9.51 -26.66 -9.38
N ARG A 151 -9.20 -25.86 -10.41
CA ARG A 151 -9.95 -25.74 -11.66
C ARG A 151 -9.05 -26.10 -12.83
#